data_AF-A0A819E3N3-F1
#
_entry.id   AF-A0A819E3N3-F1
#
_cell.length_a   1.000
_cell.length_b   1.000
_cell.length_c   1.000
_cell.angle_alpha   90.00
_cell.angle_beta   90.00
_cell.angle_gamma   90.00
#
_symmetry.space_group_name_H-M   'P 1'
#
loop_
_entity.id
_entity.type
_entity.pdbx_description
1 polymer ?
#
loop_
_entity_poly.entity_id
_entity_poly.type
_entity_poly.pdbx_seq_one_letter_code
_entity_poly.pdbx_strand_id
1 'polypeptide(L)'
;DQSTQLKKQREEKLKLLYSIDEFKFFDILDESDEILRHGKELNYTLGSAKPLDGGSMRWEIPFLIFKFIFCDQKFREILKSSSQSDDCPVVFQENFRPVTGIGGGCPLVRFIKHEYFIKNIKRNLSREFSKILLERFREKETDIIDDNGEEYGSYEDFIKGESFFKENKIIELLKTKNQDMLNSFLLVKAWLSHELLYHVMSYRYRVEYGLSEKKGKEIAIPFRGKDLPSENSEFSHPDIMIGFTILSYLYRGLDLIQVKHGLMRLKSDRKQDKDSLLQKWVQENRNWINEQNQRENEEFPEWLTSFRTLDLENEDKIV
;
A
#
# COMPACT_ATOMS: atom_id res chain seq x y z
N ASP A 1 29.64 -8.03 -52.62
CA ASP A 1 28.22 -8.21 -52.27
C ASP A 1 28.08 -8.36 -50.76
N GLN A 2 27.91 -7.25 -50.04
CA GLN A 2 27.89 -7.18 -48.57
C GLN A 2 26.79 -8.04 -47.95
N SER A 3 25.67 -8.22 -48.67
CA SER A 3 24.52 -9.01 -48.22
C SER A 3 24.89 -10.48 -48.00
N THR A 4 25.68 -11.04 -48.90
CA THR A 4 26.14 -12.43 -48.85
C THR A 4 27.13 -12.66 -47.70
N GLN A 5 27.97 -11.67 -47.42
CA GLN A 5 28.93 -11.71 -46.31
C GLN A 5 28.22 -11.62 -44.94
N LEU A 6 27.19 -10.79 -44.82
CA LEU A 6 26.37 -10.69 -43.60
C LEU A 6 25.56 -11.95 -43.34
N LYS A 7 25.00 -12.57 -44.38
CA LYS A 7 24.30 -13.87 -44.25
C LYS A 7 25.24 -14.96 -43.74
N LYS A 8 26.45 -15.04 -44.28
CA LYS A 8 27.46 -16.02 -43.86
C LYS A 8 27.89 -15.82 -42.41
N GLN A 9 28.12 -14.57 -41.98
CA GLN A 9 28.43 -14.26 -40.58
C GLN A 9 27.27 -14.60 -39.63
N ARG A 10 26.03 -14.39 -40.05
CA ARG A 10 24.84 -14.77 -39.27
C ARG A 10 24.74 -16.29 -39.11
N GLU A 11 24.98 -17.05 -40.18
CA GLU A 11 24.99 -18.51 -40.14
C GLU A 11 26.10 -19.07 -39.24
N GLU A 12 27.30 -18.47 -39.28
CA GLU A 12 28.41 -18.83 -38.39
C GLU A 12 28.08 -18.52 -36.93
N LYS A 13 27.49 -17.36 -36.62
CA LYS A 13 27.05 -17.02 -35.26
C LYS A 13 25.95 -17.94 -34.74
N LEU A 14 24.99 -18.33 -35.59
CA LEU A 14 23.94 -19.27 -35.21
C LEU A 14 24.50 -20.67 -34.97
N LYS A 15 25.43 -21.14 -35.81
CA LYS A 15 26.15 -22.40 -35.56
C LYS A 15 26.90 -22.37 -34.23
N LEU A 16 27.57 -21.26 -33.92
CA LEU A 16 28.26 -21.10 -32.65
C LEU A 16 27.29 -21.14 -31.47
N LEU A 17 26.14 -20.46 -31.58
CA LEU A 17 25.09 -20.47 -30.56
C LEU A 17 24.55 -21.88 -30.30
N TYR A 18 24.31 -22.68 -31.35
CA TYR A 18 23.89 -24.08 -31.20
C TYR A 18 24.98 -24.98 -30.61
N SER A 19 26.26 -24.64 -30.81
CA SER A 19 27.36 -25.36 -30.17
C SER A 19 27.59 -24.96 -28.70
N ILE A 20 26.95 -23.90 -28.18
CA ILE A 20 27.12 -23.48 -26.78
C ILE A 20 26.75 -24.61 -25.80
N ASP A 21 25.71 -25.40 -26.12
CA ASP A 21 25.27 -26.54 -25.31
C ASP A 21 26.31 -27.69 -25.29
N GLU A 22 27.27 -27.70 -26.23
CA GLU A 22 28.36 -28.69 -26.28
C GLU A 22 29.55 -28.29 -25.40
N PHE A 23 29.66 -27.02 -25.01
CA PHE A 23 30.72 -26.57 -24.10
C PHE A 23 30.40 -26.99 -22.68
N LYS A 24 31.37 -27.56 -21.99
CA LYS A 24 31.30 -27.71 -20.52
C LYS A 24 31.40 -26.33 -19.90
N PHE A 25 30.26 -25.76 -19.53
CA PHE A 25 30.22 -24.58 -18.67
C PHE A 25 30.02 -25.01 -17.21
N PHE A 26 30.50 -24.16 -16.31
CA PHE A 26 30.21 -24.24 -14.88
C PHE A 26 29.49 -22.95 -14.52
N ASP A 27 28.26 -23.07 -14.03
CA ASP A 27 27.55 -21.94 -13.47
C ASP A 27 28.19 -21.58 -12.12
N ILE A 28 28.81 -20.41 -12.05
CA ILE A 28 29.37 -19.85 -10.82
C ILE A 28 28.39 -18.82 -10.30
N LEU A 29 27.82 -19.09 -9.13
CA LEU A 29 27.02 -18.12 -8.38
C LEU A 29 27.97 -17.28 -7.52
N ASP A 30 28.28 -16.08 -8.00
CA ASP A 30 28.96 -15.06 -7.19
C ASP A 30 28.03 -14.55 -6.08
N GLU A 31 28.56 -14.23 -4.90
CA GLU A 31 27.77 -13.78 -3.72
C GLU A 31 26.63 -14.76 -3.33
N SER A 32 26.92 -16.07 -3.37
CA SER A 32 25.92 -17.12 -3.10
C SER A 32 25.23 -17.04 -1.73
N ASP A 33 25.86 -16.46 -0.72
CA ASP A 33 25.28 -16.19 0.61
C ASP A 33 24.26 -15.04 0.57
N GLU A 34 24.43 -14.08 -0.33
CA GLU A 34 23.43 -13.05 -0.61
C GLU A 34 22.30 -13.58 -1.52
N ILE A 35 22.62 -14.36 -2.55
CA ILE A 35 21.65 -14.88 -3.54
C ILE A 35 20.79 -16.01 -2.97
N LEU A 36 21.38 -16.95 -2.22
CA LEU A 36 20.69 -18.11 -1.66
C LEU A 36 20.22 -17.89 -0.22
N ARG A 37 20.20 -16.63 0.25
CA ARG A 37 19.69 -16.30 1.57
C ARG A 37 18.22 -16.68 1.65
N HIS A 38 17.84 -17.40 2.70
CA HIS A 38 16.48 -17.90 2.94
C HIS A 38 15.35 -16.84 2.95
N GLY A 39 15.68 -15.55 2.92
CA GLY A 39 14.73 -14.43 2.86
C GLY A 39 14.72 -13.69 1.52
N LYS A 40 15.38 -14.23 0.49
CA LYS A 40 15.40 -13.68 -0.87
C LYS A 40 14.97 -14.76 -1.85
N GLU A 41 14.20 -14.32 -2.83
CA GLU A 41 13.74 -15.14 -3.94
C GLU A 41 14.04 -14.39 -5.24
N LEU A 42 14.48 -15.13 -6.26
CA LEU A 42 14.71 -14.58 -7.59
C LEU A 42 13.50 -14.88 -8.48
N ASN A 43 12.69 -13.87 -8.74
CA ASN A 43 11.47 -13.98 -9.52
C ASN A 43 11.68 -13.56 -10.97
N TYR A 44 11.58 -14.51 -11.89
CA TYR A 44 11.59 -14.25 -13.33
C TYR A 44 10.15 -14.17 -13.85
N THR A 45 9.74 -12.97 -14.29
CA THR A 45 8.40 -12.77 -14.83
C THR A 45 8.30 -13.36 -16.25
N LEU A 46 7.26 -14.15 -16.49
CA LEU A 46 6.96 -14.74 -17.80
C LEU A 46 5.55 -14.32 -18.24
N GLY A 47 5.42 -13.96 -19.52
CA GLY A 47 4.15 -13.56 -20.13
C GLY A 47 3.76 -12.10 -19.91
N SER A 48 2.50 -11.78 -20.22
CA SER A 48 1.96 -10.42 -20.13
C SER A 48 1.54 -10.07 -18.72
N ALA A 49 1.81 -8.82 -18.30
CA ALA A 49 1.34 -8.29 -17.02
C ALA A 49 -0.19 -8.35 -16.93
N LYS A 50 -0.70 -8.83 -15.79
CA LYS A 50 -2.12 -8.89 -15.46
C LYS A 50 -2.42 -8.04 -14.22
N PRO A 51 -3.61 -7.42 -14.13
CA PRO A 51 -4.03 -6.76 -12.90
C PRO A 51 -4.18 -7.78 -11.78
N LEU A 52 -3.87 -7.37 -10.55
CA LEU A 52 -4.15 -8.15 -9.35
C LEU A 52 -5.66 -8.09 -9.05
N ASP A 53 -6.22 -9.21 -8.58
CA ASP A 53 -7.62 -9.29 -8.15
C ASP A 53 -7.92 -8.24 -7.07
N GLY A 54 -9.10 -7.62 -7.10
CA GLY A 54 -9.44 -6.52 -6.19
C GLY A 54 -8.93 -5.14 -6.63
N GLY A 55 -8.07 -5.05 -7.65
CA GLY A 55 -7.75 -3.81 -8.36
C GLY A 55 -7.34 -2.65 -7.44
N SER A 56 -8.03 -1.50 -7.58
CA SER A 56 -7.75 -0.30 -6.78
C SER A 56 -8.04 -0.48 -5.28
N MET A 57 -8.93 -1.40 -4.90
CA MET A 57 -9.26 -1.64 -3.49
C MET A 57 -8.06 -2.18 -2.71
N ARG A 58 -7.11 -2.85 -3.38
CA ARG A 58 -5.85 -3.28 -2.74
C ARG A 58 -5.02 -2.11 -2.20
N TRP A 59 -5.16 -0.92 -2.78
CA TRP A 59 -4.55 0.30 -2.27
C TRP A 59 -5.47 1.02 -1.29
N GLU A 60 -6.75 1.12 -1.63
CA GLU A 60 -7.74 1.87 -0.86
C GLU A 60 -7.97 1.29 0.55
N ILE A 61 -8.12 -0.03 0.67
CA ILE A 61 -8.43 -0.69 1.94
C ILE A 61 -7.31 -0.50 2.97
N PRO A 62 -6.03 -0.84 2.70
CA PRO A 62 -4.97 -0.54 3.65
C PRO A 62 -4.82 0.95 3.93
N PHE A 63 -4.97 1.81 2.93
CA PHE A 63 -4.94 3.26 3.14
C PHE A 63 -6.04 3.71 4.12
N LEU A 64 -7.26 3.17 3.99
CA LEU A 64 -8.37 3.45 4.91
C LEU A 64 -8.07 2.92 6.32
N ILE A 65 -7.49 1.73 6.45
CA ILE A 65 -7.04 1.15 7.73
C ILE A 65 -6.01 2.06 8.40
N PHE A 66 -4.97 2.49 7.68
CA PHE A 66 -3.96 3.39 8.21
C PHE A 66 -4.53 4.77 8.56
N LYS A 67 -5.40 5.32 7.71
CA LYS A 67 -6.12 6.57 7.98
C LYS A 67 -6.92 6.47 9.27
N PHE A 68 -7.65 5.38 9.49
CA PHE A 68 -8.39 5.15 10.73
C PHE A 68 -7.43 5.12 11.94
N ILE A 69 -6.36 4.33 11.86
CA ILE A 69 -5.35 4.21 12.94
C ILE A 69 -4.71 5.57 13.29
N PHE A 70 -4.43 6.40 12.28
CA PHE A 70 -3.71 7.66 12.45
C PHE A 70 -4.59 8.88 12.74
N CYS A 71 -5.87 8.84 12.36
CA CYS A 71 -6.78 9.99 12.47
C CYS A 71 -7.89 9.79 13.49
N ASP A 72 -8.29 8.55 13.83
CA ASP A 72 -9.32 8.33 14.84
C ASP A 72 -8.77 8.64 16.25
N GLN A 73 -9.33 9.66 16.88
CA GLN A 73 -8.85 10.16 18.17
C GLN A 73 -8.93 9.11 19.28
N LYS A 74 -10.04 8.34 19.34
CA LYS A 74 -10.22 7.30 20.35
C LYS A 74 -9.22 6.18 20.15
N PHE A 75 -8.98 5.78 18.91
CA PHE A 75 -8.01 4.76 18.58
C PHE A 75 -6.58 5.18 18.91
N ARG A 76 -6.21 6.44 18.62
CA ARG A 76 -4.92 7.01 19.02
C ARG A 76 -4.71 7.01 20.53
N GLU A 77 -5.74 7.33 21.31
CA GLU A 77 -5.68 7.28 22.77
C GLU A 77 -5.44 5.85 23.29
N ILE A 78 -6.04 4.84 22.67
CA ILE A 78 -5.76 3.42 22.96
C ILE A 78 -4.29 3.09 22.70
N LEU A 79 -3.73 3.51 21.56
CA LEU A 79 -2.33 3.28 21.22
C LEU A 79 -1.38 4.02 22.18
N LYS A 80 -1.67 5.28 22.49
CA LYS A 80 -0.87 6.12 23.38
C LYS A 80 -0.83 5.54 24.80
N SER A 81 -1.99 5.21 25.37
CA SER A 81 -2.08 4.59 26.70
C SER A 81 -1.34 3.24 26.74
N SER A 82 -1.50 2.42 25.69
CA SER A 82 -0.84 1.13 25.61
C SER A 82 0.68 1.26 25.46
N SER A 83 1.18 2.29 24.76
CA SER A 83 2.62 2.54 24.63
C SER A 83 3.31 2.92 25.94
N GLN A 84 2.55 3.43 26.90
CA GLN A 84 3.03 3.85 28.22
C GLN A 84 2.89 2.75 29.29
N SER A 85 2.27 1.62 28.95
CA SER A 85 2.19 0.46 29.85
C SER A 85 3.55 -0.20 30.02
N ASP A 86 3.79 -0.81 31.18
CA ASP A 86 5.05 -1.50 31.52
C ASP A 86 5.46 -2.55 30.47
N ASP A 87 4.45 -3.17 29.86
CA ASP A 87 4.62 -4.25 28.89
C ASP A 87 4.93 -3.76 27.45
N CYS A 88 4.83 -2.45 27.22
CA CYS A 88 5.08 -1.74 25.96
C CYS A 88 4.69 -2.53 24.69
N PRO A 89 3.42 -2.98 24.55
CA PRO A 89 2.98 -3.80 23.43
C PRO A 89 2.98 -3.07 22.08
N VAL A 90 3.07 -1.73 22.10
CA VAL A 90 3.06 -0.86 20.93
C VAL A 90 4.00 0.32 21.14
N VAL A 91 4.73 0.70 20.10
CA VAL A 91 5.44 1.98 20.04
C VAL A 91 4.51 2.99 19.39
N PHE A 92 4.30 4.13 20.05
CA PHE A 92 3.50 5.24 19.53
C PHE A 92 4.27 6.55 19.70
N GLN A 93 4.62 7.21 18.59
CA GLN A 93 5.25 8.52 18.59
C GLN A 93 4.36 9.53 17.88
N GLU A 94 3.66 10.34 18.67
CA GLU A 94 2.64 11.28 18.20
C GLU A 94 3.19 12.31 17.19
N ASN A 95 4.35 12.89 17.50
CA ASN A 95 4.99 13.93 16.70
C ASN A 95 6.17 13.39 15.91
N PHE A 96 5.99 12.23 15.27
CA PHE A 96 7.05 11.64 14.44
C PHE A 96 7.43 12.58 13.29
N ARG A 97 8.73 12.79 13.11
CA ARG A 97 9.30 13.52 11.98
C ARG A 97 10.38 12.68 11.32
N PRO A 98 10.32 12.45 10.00
CA PRO A 98 11.38 11.77 9.28
C PRO A 98 12.65 12.63 9.26
N VAL A 99 13.80 11.98 9.13
CA VAL A 99 15.12 12.64 9.07
C VAL A 99 15.20 13.66 7.92
N THR A 100 14.46 13.43 6.84
CA THR A 100 14.42 14.31 5.67
C THR A 100 13.83 15.69 5.95
N GLY A 101 13.09 15.88 7.06
CA GLY A 101 12.43 17.15 7.41
C GLY A 101 11.25 17.55 6.52
N ILE A 102 11.09 16.93 5.35
CA ILE A 102 10.05 17.18 4.32
C ILE A 102 8.73 16.42 4.63
N GLY A 103 8.65 15.76 5.78
CA GLY A 103 7.47 14.98 6.16
C GLY A 103 7.12 15.07 7.64
N GLY A 104 6.21 14.18 8.05
CA GLY A 104 5.50 14.28 9.32
C GLY A 104 4.03 14.62 9.10
N GLY A 105 3.22 14.44 10.13
CA GLY A 105 1.76 14.63 10.07
C GLY A 105 0.96 13.40 10.44
N CYS A 106 1.60 12.23 10.52
CA CYS A 106 1.03 11.04 11.15
C CYS A 106 1.95 10.50 12.26
N PRO A 107 1.39 9.83 13.28
CA PRO A 107 2.18 9.21 14.33
C PRO A 107 2.97 8.01 13.80
N LEU A 108 4.18 7.78 14.31
CA LEU A 108 4.85 6.50 14.11
C LEU A 108 4.20 5.47 15.02
N VAL A 109 3.72 4.38 14.43
CA VAL A 109 3.09 3.27 15.16
C VAL A 109 3.85 1.99 14.85
N ARG A 110 4.19 1.21 15.88
CA ARG A 110 4.74 -0.13 15.68
C ARG A 110 4.13 -1.13 16.66
N PHE A 111 3.53 -2.21 16.17
CA PHE A 111 3.06 -3.29 17.04
C PHE A 111 4.22 -4.19 17.43
N ILE A 112 4.45 -4.34 18.73
CA ILE A 112 5.53 -5.17 19.28
C ILE A 112 4.99 -6.55 19.64
N LYS A 113 3.85 -6.59 20.33
CA LYS A 113 3.27 -7.84 20.83
C LYS A 113 2.12 -8.33 19.97
N HIS A 114 2.30 -9.54 19.41
CA HIS A 114 1.28 -10.22 18.61
C HIS A 114 -0.02 -10.44 19.38
N GLU A 115 0.05 -10.91 20.63
CA GLU A 115 -1.15 -11.13 21.44
C GLU A 115 -1.97 -9.86 21.65
N TYR A 116 -1.32 -8.73 21.89
CA TYR A 116 -1.99 -7.43 22.02
C TYR A 116 -2.65 -7.03 20.69
N PHE A 117 -1.97 -7.26 19.56
CA PHE A 117 -2.56 -7.02 18.26
C PHE A 117 -3.85 -7.83 18.08
N ILE A 118 -3.82 -9.14 18.34
CA ILE A 118 -4.99 -10.01 18.17
C ILE A 118 -6.13 -9.63 19.13
N LYS A 119 -5.84 -9.48 20.42
CA LYS A 119 -6.86 -9.29 21.46
C LYS A 119 -7.47 -7.88 21.44
N ASN A 120 -6.69 -6.85 21.08
CA ASN A 120 -7.10 -5.45 21.20
C ASN A 120 -7.29 -4.80 19.83
N ILE A 121 -6.24 -4.83 18.98
CA ILE A 121 -6.19 -4.08 17.72
C ILE A 121 -7.10 -4.70 16.67
N LYS A 122 -6.88 -5.98 16.32
CA LYS A 122 -7.69 -6.73 15.37
C LYS A 122 -9.16 -6.67 15.73
N ARG A 123 -9.50 -6.99 16.99
CA ARG A 123 -10.89 -6.99 17.47
C ARG A 123 -11.58 -5.62 17.30
N ASN A 124 -10.91 -4.53 17.67
CA ASN A 124 -11.47 -3.19 17.52
C ASN A 124 -11.63 -2.82 16.04
N LEU A 125 -10.58 -3.02 15.23
CA LEU A 125 -10.61 -2.71 13.80
C LEU A 125 -11.65 -3.54 13.05
N SER A 126 -11.82 -4.84 13.36
CA SER A 126 -12.84 -5.67 12.71
C SER A 126 -14.25 -5.13 12.92
N ARG A 127 -14.55 -4.66 14.14
CA ARG A 127 -15.85 -4.06 14.47
C ARG A 127 -16.09 -2.71 13.79
N GLU A 128 -15.06 -1.86 13.70
CA GLU A 128 -15.24 -0.55 13.05
C GLU A 128 -15.27 -0.70 11.53
N PHE A 129 -14.45 -1.58 10.95
CA PHE A 129 -14.44 -1.80 9.51
C PHE A 129 -15.65 -2.59 9.01
N SER A 130 -16.27 -3.46 9.81
CA SER A 130 -17.55 -4.05 9.44
C SER A 130 -18.60 -2.96 9.22
N LYS A 131 -18.74 -2.01 10.17
CA LYS A 131 -19.66 -0.87 10.05
C LYS A 131 -19.33 0.02 8.86
N ILE A 132 -18.06 0.41 8.69
CA ILE A 132 -17.63 1.28 7.59
C ILE A 132 -17.95 0.66 6.24
N LEU A 133 -17.70 -0.65 6.07
CA LEU A 133 -18.00 -1.33 4.82
C LEU A 133 -19.51 -1.50 4.60
N LEU A 134 -20.27 -1.87 5.64
CA LEU A 134 -21.73 -1.95 5.54
C LEU A 134 -22.34 -0.62 5.11
N GLU A 135 -21.92 0.49 5.73
CA GLU A 135 -22.35 1.84 5.35
C GLU A 135 -21.95 2.17 3.89
N ARG A 136 -20.70 1.88 3.50
CA ARG A 136 -20.20 2.10 2.13
C ARG A 136 -21.07 1.41 1.08
N PHE A 137 -21.54 0.19 1.36
CA PHE A 137 -22.37 -0.59 0.45
C PHE A 137 -23.88 -0.46 0.71
N ARG A 138 -24.29 0.41 1.63
CA ARG A 138 -25.68 0.62 2.05
C ARG A 138 -26.36 -0.66 2.53
N GLU A 139 -25.57 -1.54 3.13
CA GLU A 139 -26.02 -2.78 3.72
C GLU A 139 -26.61 -2.52 5.09
N LYS A 140 -27.86 -2.97 5.32
CA LYS A 140 -28.55 -2.77 6.60
C LYS A 140 -28.38 -3.94 7.55
N GLU A 141 -28.27 -5.14 7.01
CA GLU A 141 -28.13 -6.36 7.80
C GLU A 141 -26.68 -6.51 8.29
N THR A 142 -26.52 -6.70 9.59
CA THR A 142 -25.22 -6.98 10.21
C THR A 142 -24.82 -8.44 10.08
N ASP A 143 -25.81 -9.30 9.86
CA ASP A 143 -25.65 -10.74 9.69
C ASP A 143 -25.69 -11.12 8.22
N ILE A 144 -24.92 -12.14 7.87
CA ILE A 144 -24.84 -12.67 6.52
C ILE A 144 -25.90 -13.76 6.43
N ILE A 145 -27.01 -13.44 5.76
CA ILE A 145 -28.19 -14.31 5.65
C ILE A 145 -28.43 -14.58 4.16
N ASP A 146 -28.75 -15.83 3.80
CA ASP A 146 -29.17 -16.16 2.44
C ASP A 146 -30.66 -15.93 2.18
N ASP A 147 -31.06 -16.10 0.93
CA ASP A 147 -32.46 -15.93 0.49
C ASP A 147 -33.44 -16.91 1.17
N ASN A 148 -32.95 -17.99 1.78
CA ASN A 148 -33.75 -18.96 2.53
C ASN A 148 -33.83 -18.63 4.03
N GLY A 149 -33.13 -17.58 4.48
CA GLY A 149 -33.05 -17.21 5.89
C GLY A 149 -32.01 -18.00 6.69
N GLU A 150 -31.10 -18.77 6.05
CA GLU A 150 -29.99 -19.40 6.77
C GLU A 150 -28.95 -18.34 7.14
N GLU A 151 -28.58 -18.28 8.43
CA GLU A 151 -27.57 -17.35 8.94
C GLU A 151 -26.16 -17.96 8.90
N TYR A 152 -25.21 -17.21 8.34
CA TYR A 152 -23.81 -17.62 8.16
C TYR A 152 -22.85 -16.93 9.14
N GLY A 153 -23.37 -16.15 10.09
CA GLY A 153 -22.64 -15.32 11.04
C GLY A 153 -22.59 -13.85 10.60
N SER A 154 -21.97 -12.98 11.41
CA SER A 154 -21.91 -11.56 11.10
C SER A 154 -20.79 -11.18 10.12
N TYR A 155 -20.90 -10.02 9.48
CA TYR A 155 -19.81 -9.45 8.70
C TYR A 155 -18.55 -9.16 9.54
N GLU A 156 -18.72 -8.84 10.82
CA GLU A 156 -17.61 -8.68 11.76
C GLU A 156 -16.88 -10.01 11.98
N ASP A 157 -17.62 -11.10 12.20
CA ASP A 157 -17.04 -12.43 12.42
C ASP A 157 -16.34 -12.96 11.17
N PHE A 158 -16.89 -12.65 9.99
CA PHE A 158 -16.24 -12.95 8.73
C PHE A 158 -14.88 -12.23 8.62
N ILE A 159 -14.83 -10.93 8.91
CA ILE A 159 -13.59 -10.14 8.92
C ILE A 159 -12.60 -10.68 9.97
N LYS A 160 -13.07 -11.08 11.16
CA LYS A 160 -12.23 -11.67 12.23
C LYS A 160 -11.69 -13.06 11.89
N GLY A 161 -12.21 -13.70 10.84
CA GLY A 161 -11.87 -15.08 10.49
C GLY A 161 -12.53 -16.11 11.40
N GLU A 162 -13.62 -15.75 12.08
CA GLU A 162 -14.38 -16.64 12.97
C GLU A 162 -15.41 -17.49 12.19
N SER A 163 -15.78 -17.10 10.97
CA SER A 163 -16.75 -17.80 10.11
C SER A 163 -16.16 -18.91 9.22
N PHE A 164 -15.09 -19.59 9.64
CA PHE A 164 -14.30 -20.49 8.77
C PHE A 164 -15.08 -21.68 8.18
N PHE A 165 -16.00 -22.29 8.93
CA PHE A 165 -16.78 -23.44 8.43
C PHE A 165 -17.73 -23.08 7.28
N LYS A 166 -18.12 -21.81 7.17
CA LYS A 166 -19.12 -21.31 6.23
C LYS A 166 -18.53 -20.38 5.17
N GLU A 167 -17.21 -20.20 5.17
CA GLU A 167 -16.50 -19.19 4.39
C GLU A 167 -16.77 -19.29 2.88
N ASN A 168 -16.71 -20.49 2.29
CA ASN A 168 -16.99 -20.66 0.87
C ASN A 168 -18.42 -20.22 0.50
N LYS A 169 -19.40 -20.52 1.35
CA LYS A 169 -20.80 -20.11 1.12
C LYS A 169 -20.95 -18.59 1.24
N ILE A 170 -20.30 -17.97 2.24
CA ILE A 170 -20.27 -16.51 2.40
C ILE A 170 -19.66 -15.84 1.17
N ILE A 171 -18.55 -16.36 0.65
CA ILE A 171 -17.89 -15.83 -0.54
C ILE A 171 -18.83 -15.89 -1.75
N GLU A 172 -19.48 -17.03 -2.00
CA GLU A 172 -20.44 -17.16 -3.11
C GLU A 172 -21.63 -16.21 -2.95
N LEU A 173 -22.17 -16.04 -1.74
CA LEU A 173 -23.26 -15.11 -1.46
C LEU A 173 -22.86 -13.64 -1.69
N LEU A 174 -21.68 -13.23 -1.24
CA LEU A 174 -21.21 -11.86 -1.47
C LEU A 174 -20.86 -11.63 -2.94
N LYS A 175 -20.38 -12.66 -3.64
CA LYS A 175 -20.10 -12.63 -5.07
C LYS A 175 -21.36 -12.36 -5.89
N THR A 176 -22.47 -13.03 -5.58
CA THR A 176 -23.77 -12.80 -6.25
C THR A 176 -24.35 -11.44 -5.92
N LYS A 177 -24.11 -10.94 -4.70
CA LYS A 177 -24.59 -9.64 -4.23
C LYS A 177 -23.86 -8.46 -4.88
N ASN A 178 -22.54 -8.40 -4.72
CA ASN A 178 -21.70 -7.34 -5.26
C ASN A 178 -20.21 -7.72 -5.18
N GLN A 179 -19.54 -7.82 -6.33
CA GLN A 179 -18.11 -8.17 -6.41
C GLN A 179 -17.20 -7.18 -5.66
N ASP A 180 -17.51 -5.89 -5.66
CA ASP A 180 -16.72 -4.87 -4.96
C ASP A 180 -16.87 -4.96 -3.45
N MET A 181 -18.07 -5.34 -2.99
CA MET A 181 -18.34 -5.64 -1.59
C MET A 181 -17.53 -6.86 -1.14
N LEU A 182 -17.60 -7.96 -1.90
CA LEU A 182 -16.80 -9.15 -1.65
C LEU A 182 -15.31 -8.81 -1.56
N ASN A 183 -14.78 -8.10 -2.56
CA ASN A 183 -13.37 -7.72 -2.60
C ASN A 183 -12.98 -6.86 -1.39
N SER A 184 -13.82 -5.91 -0.99
CA SER A 184 -13.55 -5.05 0.18
C SER A 184 -13.50 -5.84 1.49
N PHE A 185 -14.48 -6.72 1.72
CA PHE A 185 -14.51 -7.56 2.92
C PHE A 185 -13.35 -8.56 2.96
N LEU A 186 -13.02 -9.20 1.83
CA LEU A 186 -11.87 -10.10 1.73
C LEU A 186 -10.54 -9.37 1.97
N LEU A 187 -10.38 -8.15 1.46
CA LEU A 187 -9.18 -7.36 1.70
C LEU A 187 -9.07 -6.94 3.18
N VAL A 188 -10.15 -6.44 3.80
CA VAL A 188 -10.11 -6.15 5.24
C VAL A 188 -9.80 -7.40 6.05
N LYS A 189 -10.40 -8.55 5.70
CA LYS A 189 -10.08 -9.84 6.32
C LYS A 189 -8.61 -10.21 6.13
N ALA A 190 -8.03 -10.03 4.93
CA ALA A 190 -6.61 -10.27 4.67
C ALA A 190 -5.73 -9.39 5.57
N TRP A 191 -6.02 -8.10 5.64
CA TRP A 191 -5.26 -7.16 6.45
C TRP A 191 -5.33 -7.43 7.96
N LEU A 192 -6.49 -7.86 8.47
CA LEU A 192 -6.70 -8.06 9.90
C LEU A 192 -6.49 -9.51 10.35
N SER A 193 -7.09 -10.48 9.68
CA SER A 193 -7.10 -11.89 10.10
C SER A 193 -6.00 -12.73 9.52
N HIS A 194 -5.48 -12.37 8.35
CA HIS A 194 -4.22 -12.92 7.83
C HIS A 194 -3.02 -12.03 8.20
N GLU A 195 -3.23 -11.10 9.15
CA GLU A 195 -2.19 -10.38 9.87
C GLU A 195 -1.24 -9.52 9.02
N LEU A 196 -1.61 -9.17 7.79
CA LEU A 196 -0.79 -8.28 6.94
C LEU A 196 -0.58 -6.92 7.64
N LEU A 197 -1.59 -6.41 8.35
CA LEU A 197 -1.47 -5.19 9.15
C LEU A 197 -0.44 -5.35 10.26
N TYR A 198 -0.49 -6.43 11.04
CA TYR A 198 0.48 -6.68 12.11
C TYR A 198 1.89 -6.79 11.53
N HIS A 199 2.06 -7.57 10.46
CA HIS A 199 3.34 -7.74 9.80
C HIS A 199 3.92 -6.38 9.38
N VAL A 200 3.18 -5.61 8.58
CA VAL A 200 3.64 -4.31 8.07
C VAL A 200 3.90 -3.30 9.20
N MET A 201 3.04 -3.25 10.21
CA MET A 201 3.20 -2.37 11.37
C MET A 201 4.17 -2.91 12.44
N SER A 202 4.75 -4.11 12.29
CA SER A 202 5.79 -4.61 13.19
C SER A 202 7.19 -4.22 12.74
N TYR A 203 7.35 -3.89 11.45
CA TYR A 203 8.62 -3.54 10.84
C TYR A 203 9.04 -2.11 11.19
N ARG A 204 10.36 -1.88 11.14
CA ARG A 204 11.02 -0.62 11.40
C ARG A 204 11.20 0.17 10.11
N TYR A 205 10.45 1.26 10.00
CA TYR A 205 10.62 2.24 8.93
C TYR A 205 12.07 2.75 8.88
N ARG A 206 12.62 2.84 7.66
CA ARG A 206 14.00 3.23 7.33
C ARG A 206 15.10 2.35 7.92
N VAL A 207 14.76 1.19 8.47
CA VAL A 207 15.73 0.16 8.91
C VAL A 207 15.50 -1.14 8.16
N GLU A 208 14.24 -1.53 7.99
CA GLU A 208 13.85 -2.78 7.33
C GLU A 208 13.11 -2.52 6.01
N TYR A 209 12.47 -1.37 5.87
CA TYR A 209 11.80 -0.95 4.65
C TYR A 209 11.82 0.57 4.49
N GLY A 210 11.57 1.04 3.27
CA GLY A 210 11.35 2.45 2.98
C GLY A 210 11.37 2.73 1.49
N LEU A 211 11.16 3.99 1.14
CA LEU A 211 11.40 4.45 -0.23
C LEU A 211 12.89 4.63 -0.47
N SER A 212 13.33 4.27 -1.68
CA SER A 212 14.66 4.64 -2.17
C SER A 212 14.77 6.16 -2.32
N GLU A 213 15.96 6.69 -2.06
CA GLU A 213 16.32 8.07 -2.40
C GLU A 213 16.82 8.19 -3.85
N LYS A 214 17.17 7.06 -4.47
CA LYS A 214 17.56 7.05 -5.88
C LYS A 214 16.32 7.14 -6.77
N LYS A 215 16.45 7.93 -7.83
CA LYS A 215 15.39 8.09 -8.84
C LYS A 215 15.13 6.74 -9.52
N GLY A 216 13.88 6.31 -9.58
CA GLY A 216 13.44 5.17 -10.40
C GLY A 216 12.40 4.25 -9.75
N LYS A 217 12.36 4.14 -8.42
CA LYS A 217 11.36 3.31 -7.71
C LYS A 217 10.48 4.16 -6.79
N GLU A 218 9.18 4.22 -7.12
CA GLU A 218 8.14 4.91 -6.32
C GLU A 218 7.45 3.96 -5.32
N ILE A 219 7.98 2.75 -5.13
CA ILE A 219 7.48 1.73 -4.21
C ILE A 219 8.47 1.51 -3.06
N ALA A 220 7.97 1.05 -1.91
CA ALA A 220 8.84 0.69 -0.80
C ALA A 220 9.63 -0.59 -1.11
N ILE A 221 10.90 -0.56 -0.73
CA ILE A 221 11.85 -1.66 -0.92
C ILE A 221 12.43 -2.10 0.43
N PRO A 222 12.99 -3.32 0.52
CA PRO A 222 13.71 -3.77 1.70
C PRO A 222 14.97 -2.94 1.96
N PHE A 223 15.29 -2.74 3.24
CA PHE A 223 16.52 -2.08 3.66
C PHE A 223 17.47 -3.12 4.26
N ARG A 224 18.77 -3.02 3.93
CA ARG A 224 19.82 -3.88 4.51
C ARG A 224 20.24 -3.43 5.90
N GLY A 225 19.95 -2.17 6.23
CA GLY A 225 20.24 -1.55 7.51
C GLY A 225 19.62 -0.15 7.56
N LYS A 226 19.95 0.59 8.62
CA LYS A 226 19.45 1.95 8.81
C LYS A 226 19.85 2.83 7.61
N ASP A 227 18.84 3.38 6.95
CA ASP A 227 18.95 4.27 5.79
C ASP A 227 19.75 3.66 4.61
N LEU A 228 19.86 2.32 4.55
CA LEU A 228 20.59 1.60 3.51
C LEU A 228 19.64 0.71 2.69
N PRO A 229 19.05 1.23 1.60
CA PRO A 229 18.12 0.46 0.76
C PRO A 229 18.80 -0.67 -0.01
N SER A 230 18.08 -1.77 -0.22
CA SER A 230 18.43 -2.85 -1.15
C SER A 230 17.77 -2.59 -2.50
N GLU A 231 18.33 -1.68 -3.30
CA GLU A 231 17.72 -1.11 -4.51
C GLU A 231 17.19 -2.15 -5.52
N ASN A 232 17.89 -3.27 -5.63
CA ASN A 232 17.55 -4.35 -6.57
C ASN A 232 16.51 -5.33 -6.01
N SER A 233 16.10 -5.16 -4.75
CA SER A 233 15.16 -6.05 -4.07
C SER A 233 13.78 -5.42 -3.98
N GLU A 234 12.75 -6.27 -4.00
CA GLU A 234 11.35 -5.92 -3.78
C GLU A 234 10.73 -6.94 -2.83
N PHE A 235 9.63 -6.57 -2.18
CA PHE A 235 8.88 -7.51 -1.35
C PHE A 235 8.07 -8.45 -2.25
N SER A 236 8.17 -9.76 -2.00
CA SER A 236 7.50 -10.78 -2.83
C SER A 236 5.98 -10.72 -2.74
N HIS A 237 5.44 -10.42 -1.55
CA HIS A 237 3.99 -10.32 -1.34
C HIS A 237 3.48 -8.93 -1.72
N PRO A 238 2.57 -8.80 -2.70
CA PRO A 238 2.14 -7.50 -3.23
C PRO A 238 1.45 -6.63 -2.17
N ASP A 239 0.60 -7.20 -1.31
CA ASP A 239 -0.07 -6.40 -0.26
C ASP A 239 0.90 -5.88 0.81
N ILE A 240 1.99 -6.61 1.10
CA ILE A 240 3.04 -6.16 2.02
C ILE A 240 3.81 -5.00 1.39
N MET A 241 4.16 -5.12 0.10
CA MET A 241 4.77 -4.03 -0.66
C MET A 241 3.87 -2.79 -0.68
N ILE A 242 2.57 -2.96 -0.93
CA ILE A 242 1.58 -1.88 -0.90
C ILE A 242 1.54 -1.22 0.48
N GLY A 243 1.45 -2.01 1.55
CA GLY A 243 1.46 -1.52 2.94
C GLY A 243 2.67 -0.67 3.26
N PHE A 244 3.86 -1.21 2.99
CA PHE A 244 5.11 -0.49 3.19
C PHE A 244 5.21 0.76 2.33
N THR A 245 4.70 0.72 1.09
CA THR A 245 4.67 1.89 0.20
C THR A 245 3.81 2.98 0.78
N ILE A 246 2.57 2.66 1.17
CA ILE A 246 1.64 3.63 1.78
C ILE A 246 2.25 4.22 3.05
N LEU A 247 2.73 3.38 3.98
CA LEU A 247 3.37 3.86 5.21
C LEU A 247 4.59 4.74 4.94
N SER A 248 5.43 4.37 3.98
CA SER A 248 6.61 5.16 3.65
C SER A 248 6.23 6.55 3.14
N TYR A 249 5.19 6.68 2.32
CA TYR A 249 4.69 7.99 1.88
C TYR A 249 4.01 8.76 3.02
N LEU A 250 3.26 8.10 3.90
CA LEU A 250 2.64 8.75 5.06
C LEU A 250 3.69 9.27 6.05
N TYR A 251 4.79 8.54 6.24
CA TYR A 251 5.89 8.94 7.12
C TYR A 251 6.83 9.97 6.51
N ARG A 252 7.20 9.80 5.23
CA ARG A 252 8.16 10.67 4.53
C ARG A 252 7.53 11.95 4.00
N GLY A 253 6.24 11.92 3.66
CA GLY A 253 5.63 12.91 2.78
C GLY A 253 6.00 12.70 1.31
N LEU A 254 5.32 13.46 0.45
CA LEU A 254 5.64 13.59 -0.97
C LEU A 254 6.57 14.79 -1.17
N ASP A 255 7.58 14.62 -2.01
CA ASP A 255 8.36 15.77 -2.47
C ASP A 255 7.63 16.53 -3.60
N LEU A 256 8.08 17.75 -3.89
CA LEU A 256 7.44 18.62 -4.89
C LEU A 256 7.34 17.96 -6.28
N ILE A 257 8.36 17.21 -6.67
CA ILE A 257 8.40 16.52 -7.96
C ILE A 257 7.34 15.41 -8.00
N GLN A 258 7.21 14.64 -6.91
CA GLN A 258 6.19 13.62 -6.76
C GLN A 258 4.78 14.19 -6.73
N VAL A 259 4.56 15.31 -6.04
CA VAL A 259 3.27 16.03 -6.05
C VAL A 259 2.93 16.46 -7.48
N LYS A 260 3.87 17.12 -8.18
CA LYS A 260 3.69 17.55 -9.58
C LYS A 260 3.39 16.36 -10.50
N HIS A 261 4.15 15.27 -10.39
CA HIS A 261 3.93 14.05 -11.16
C HIS A 261 2.56 13.42 -10.87
N GLY A 262 2.17 13.34 -9.59
CA GLY A 262 0.87 12.84 -9.16
C GLY A 262 -0.28 13.65 -9.75
N LEU A 263 -0.21 14.98 -9.65
CA LEU A 263 -1.19 15.90 -10.22
C LEU A 263 -1.25 15.80 -11.76
N MET A 264 -0.12 15.66 -12.46
CA MET A 264 -0.10 15.44 -13.91
C MET A 264 -0.74 14.11 -14.32
N ARG A 265 -0.45 13.03 -13.57
CA ARG A 265 -1.08 11.71 -13.80
C ARG A 265 -2.59 11.79 -13.59
N LEU A 266 -3.04 12.43 -12.51
CA LEU A 266 -4.47 12.66 -12.27
C LEU A 266 -5.08 13.51 -13.40
N LYS A 267 -4.47 14.64 -13.76
CA LYS A 267 -4.91 15.54 -14.85
C LYS A 267 -5.00 14.84 -16.21
N SER A 268 -4.24 13.77 -16.44
CA SER A 268 -4.30 12.96 -17.67
C SER A 268 -5.25 11.74 -17.61
N ASP A 269 -5.59 11.22 -16.43
CA ASP A 269 -6.47 10.04 -16.27
C ASP A 269 -7.92 10.27 -16.70
N ARG A 270 -8.37 9.73 -17.84
CA ARG A 270 -9.74 9.97 -18.32
C ARG A 270 -10.84 9.16 -17.59
N LYS A 271 -10.49 8.30 -16.65
CA LYS A 271 -11.43 7.35 -16.03
C LYS A 271 -12.11 7.87 -14.76
N GLN A 272 -11.53 8.86 -14.08
CA GLN A 272 -12.06 9.41 -12.84
C GLN A 272 -12.56 10.85 -13.01
N ASP A 273 -13.57 11.22 -12.23
CA ASP A 273 -13.94 12.62 -12.04
C ASP A 273 -12.91 13.29 -11.13
N LYS A 274 -11.92 13.91 -11.77
CA LYS A 274 -10.73 14.47 -11.12
C LYS A 274 -11.08 15.68 -10.26
N ASP A 275 -11.98 16.53 -10.74
CA ASP A 275 -12.37 17.73 -10.02
C ASP A 275 -13.15 17.34 -8.77
N SER A 276 -14.03 16.33 -8.85
CA SER A 276 -14.69 15.75 -7.67
C SER A 276 -13.69 15.17 -6.68
N LEU A 277 -12.67 14.43 -7.15
CA LEU A 277 -11.62 13.86 -6.29
C LEU A 277 -10.77 14.95 -5.60
N LEU A 278 -10.36 15.98 -6.36
CA LEU A 278 -9.61 17.11 -5.82
C LEU A 278 -10.42 17.87 -4.78
N GLN A 279 -11.69 18.16 -5.08
CA GLN A 279 -12.60 18.82 -4.15
C GLN A 279 -12.80 17.99 -2.88
N LYS A 280 -12.90 16.66 -3.00
CA LYS A 280 -12.94 15.77 -1.84
C LYS A 280 -11.68 15.91 -0.98
N TRP A 281 -10.49 15.86 -1.57
CA TRP A 281 -9.22 16.02 -0.84
C TRP A 281 -9.12 17.37 -0.16
N VAL A 282 -9.50 18.43 -0.85
CA VAL A 282 -9.53 19.80 -0.31
C VAL A 282 -10.51 19.92 0.84
N GLN A 283 -11.71 19.34 0.71
CA GLN A 283 -12.70 19.39 1.77
C GLN A 283 -12.27 18.59 3.00
N GLU A 284 -11.62 17.43 2.82
CA GLU A 284 -11.04 16.63 3.90
C GLU A 284 -9.92 17.37 4.65
N ASN A 285 -9.18 18.26 3.97
CA ASN A 285 -8.03 18.97 4.53
C ASN A 285 -8.27 20.48 4.71
N ARG A 286 -9.53 20.93 4.63
CA ARG A 286 -9.87 22.35 4.54
C ARG A 286 -9.36 23.19 5.71
N ASN A 287 -9.44 22.64 6.93
CA ASN A 287 -8.96 23.32 8.13
C ASN A 287 -7.44 23.56 8.05
N TRP A 288 -6.68 22.54 7.66
CA TRP A 288 -5.23 22.64 7.52
C TRP A 288 -4.83 23.63 6.42
N ILE A 289 -5.52 23.62 5.27
CA ILE A 289 -5.29 24.57 4.17
C ILE A 289 -5.55 26.01 4.64
N ASN A 290 -6.67 26.25 5.32
CA ASN A 290 -7.00 27.57 5.84
C ASN A 290 -5.98 28.07 6.86
N GLU A 291 -5.47 27.18 7.72
CA GLU A 291 -4.41 27.53 8.68
C GLU A 291 -3.09 27.91 7.99
N GLN A 292 -2.71 27.24 6.89
CA GLN A 292 -1.50 27.61 6.14
C GLN A 292 -1.67 28.95 5.43
N ASN A 293 -2.79 29.14 4.72
CA ASN A 293 -3.09 30.39 4.02
C ASN A 293 -3.10 31.59 4.99
N GLN A 294 -3.63 31.43 6.20
CA GLN A 294 -3.58 32.46 7.24
C GLN A 294 -2.16 32.77 7.71
N ARG A 295 -1.29 31.77 7.81
CA ARG A 295 0.12 31.95 8.22
C ARG A 295 0.93 32.67 7.16
N GLU A 296 0.67 32.38 5.89
CA GLU A 296 1.39 32.95 4.75
C GLU A 296 0.75 34.24 4.23
N ASN A 297 -0.41 34.62 4.79
CA ASN A 297 -1.21 35.77 4.38
C ASN A 297 -1.61 35.72 2.91
N GLU A 298 -2.01 34.52 2.46
CA GLU A 298 -2.44 34.22 1.10
C GLU A 298 -3.94 33.95 1.02
N GLU A 299 -4.52 34.20 -0.17
CA GLU A 299 -5.91 33.81 -0.46
C GLU A 299 -6.00 32.31 -0.76
N PHE A 300 -7.22 31.76 -0.74
CA PHE A 300 -7.42 30.35 -1.07
C PHE A 300 -7.00 30.04 -2.52
N PRO A 301 -6.04 29.13 -2.75
CA PRO A 301 -5.52 28.89 -4.11
C PRO A 301 -6.60 28.40 -5.08
N GLU A 302 -6.81 29.11 -6.18
CA GLU A 302 -7.84 28.76 -7.18
C GLU A 302 -7.63 27.37 -7.80
N TRP A 303 -6.37 26.93 -7.94
CA TRP A 303 -6.04 25.62 -8.50
C TRP A 303 -6.56 24.44 -7.66
N LEU A 304 -6.79 24.65 -6.36
CA LEU A 304 -7.39 23.64 -5.48
C LEU A 304 -8.87 23.41 -5.78
N THR A 305 -9.52 24.25 -6.60
CA THR A 305 -10.95 24.10 -6.94
C THR A 305 -11.19 23.29 -8.22
N SER A 306 -10.24 23.28 -9.15
CA SER A 306 -10.34 22.54 -10.42
C SER A 306 -8.96 22.31 -11.07
N PHE A 307 -8.78 21.17 -11.73
CA PHE A 307 -7.61 20.91 -12.55
C PHE A 307 -7.51 21.83 -13.79
N ARG A 308 -8.56 22.57 -14.13
CA ARG A 308 -8.54 23.58 -15.21
C ARG A 308 -7.71 24.80 -14.84
N THR A 309 -7.77 25.21 -13.57
CA THR A 309 -7.03 26.36 -13.04
C THR A 309 -5.62 25.98 -12.60
N LEU A 310 -5.30 24.68 -12.56
CA LEU A 310 -3.95 24.16 -12.31
C LEU A 310 -3.06 24.34 -13.55
N ASP A 311 -2.22 25.38 -13.49
CA ASP A 311 -1.12 25.66 -14.42
C ASP A 311 0.16 24.97 -13.93
N LEU A 312 0.60 23.93 -14.66
CA LEU A 312 1.82 23.16 -14.35
C LEU A 312 3.00 23.51 -15.25
N GLU A 313 2.82 24.45 -16.19
CA GLU A 313 3.85 24.88 -17.14
C GLU A 313 4.83 25.87 -16.49
N ASN A 314 4.41 26.53 -15.42
CA ASN A 314 5.24 27.48 -14.66
C ASN A 314 5.61 26.89 -13.29
N GLU A 315 6.85 26.42 -13.15
CA GLU A 315 7.32 25.74 -11.91
C GLU A 315 7.22 26.63 -10.67
N ASP A 316 7.34 27.96 -10.86
CA ASP A 316 7.26 28.95 -9.78
C ASP A 316 5.85 29.08 -9.16
N LYS A 317 4.80 28.54 -9.81
CA LYS A 317 3.41 28.59 -9.30
C LYS A 317 2.99 27.37 -8.48
N ILE A 318 3.84 26.35 -8.39
CA ILE A 318 3.57 25.10 -7.64
C ILE A 318 4.21 25.17 -6.23
N VAL A 319 5.01 26.21 -5.95
CA VAL A 319 5.72 26.39 -4.68
C VAL A 319 4.79 26.82 -3.58
#